data_AF-A0AAW3M0B2-F1
#
_entry.id   AF-A0AAW3M0B2-F1
#
_cell.length_a   1.000
_cell.length_b   1.000
_cell.length_c   1.000
_cell.angle_alpha   90.00
_cell.angle_beta   90.00
_cell.angle_gamma   90.00
#
_symmetry.space_group_name_H-M   'P 1'
#
loop_
_entity.id
_entity.type
_entity.pdbx_description
1 polymer ?
#
loop_
_entity_poly.entity_id
_entity_poly.type
_entity_poly.pdbx_seq_one_letter_code
_entity_poly.pdbx_strand_id
1 'polypeptide(L)' 'MTTGRLSDGPSCEMDKLIVQIVGKKHSDQQQVLLVGSDGNRLYQAKSERLVNELFSSTLKVWDHIDGGRLDLQ' A
#
# COMPACT_ATOMS: atom_id res chain seq x y z
N MET A 1 -3.04 -15.15 -5.84
CA MET A 1 -2.10 -14.14 -6.36
C MET A 1 -1.41 -13.54 -5.16
N THR A 2 -0.09 -13.61 -5.11
CA THR A 2 0.73 -13.03 -4.04
C THR A 2 1.02 -11.57 -4.38
N THR A 3 0.67 -10.65 -3.50
CA THR A 3 0.87 -9.20 -3.68
C THR A 3 2.35 -8.88 -3.90
N GLY A 4 2.67 -8.17 -4.98
CA GLY A 4 4.06 -7.82 -5.34
C GLY A 4 4.73 -6.88 -4.33
N ARG A 5 6.08 -6.85 -4.29
CA ARG A 5 6.86 -5.79 -3.60
C ARG A 5 6.95 -4.55 -4.48
N LEU A 6 7.21 -3.38 -3.90
CA LEU A 6 7.72 -2.24 -4.67
C LEU A 6 9.08 -2.58 -5.30
N SER A 7 9.39 -1.99 -6.47
CA SER A 7 10.73 -2.13 -7.04
C SER A 7 11.78 -1.39 -6.21
N ASP A 8 13.04 -1.80 -6.36
CA ASP A 8 14.18 -1.20 -5.68
C ASP A 8 14.70 0.09 -6.35
N GLY A 9 14.09 0.54 -7.47
CA GLY A 9 14.53 1.70 -8.26
C GLY A 9 13.51 2.84 -8.34
N PRO A 10 13.82 3.97 -9.00
CA PRO A 10 12.84 5.01 -9.30
C PRO A 10 11.87 4.50 -10.38
N SER A 11 10.88 3.70 -9.98
CA SER A 11 9.81 3.17 -10.82
C SER A 11 8.49 3.84 -10.48
N CYS A 12 7.65 4.02 -11.50
CA CYS A 12 6.23 4.28 -11.30
C CYS A 12 5.51 2.92 -11.24
N GLU A 13 4.99 2.55 -10.06
CA GLU A 13 4.20 1.32 -9.87
C GLU A 13 2.73 1.59 -10.23
N MET A 14 2.45 1.78 -11.53
CA MET A 14 1.11 2.16 -12.02
C MET A 14 0.04 1.08 -11.78
N ASP A 15 0.47 -0.17 -11.57
CA ASP A 15 -0.37 -1.33 -11.27
C ASP A 15 -0.52 -1.57 -9.76
N LYS A 16 -0.22 -0.59 -8.91
CA LYS A 16 -0.33 -0.74 -7.45
C LYS A 16 -1.08 0.41 -6.80
N LEU A 17 -1.89 0.08 -5.81
CA LEU A 17 -2.37 1.06 -4.84
C LEU A 17 -1.41 1.06 -3.65
N ILE A 18 -0.80 2.21 -3.38
CA ILE A 18 0.17 2.39 -2.31
C ILE A 18 -0.39 3.41 -1.31
N VAL A 19 -0.56 2.99 -0.07
CA VAL A 19 -0.95 3.88 1.04
C VAL A 19 0.21 4.00 2.01
N GLN A 20 0.65 5.23 2.26
CA GLN A 20 1.69 5.53 3.25
C GLN A 20 1.05 6.01 4.55
N ILE A 21 1.31 5.28 5.63
CA ILE A 21 0.88 5.63 6.99
C ILE A 21 2.08 6.27 7.70
N VAL A 22 2.04 7.60 7.88
CA VAL A 22 3.13 8.36 8.51
C VAL A 22 2.84 8.61 9.98
N GLY A 23 3.82 8.38 10.86
CA GLY A 23 3.73 8.75 12.27
C GLY A 23 4.65 7.94 13.17
N LYS A 24 4.99 8.51 14.34
CA LYS A 24 6.04 8.00 15.22
C LYS A 24 5.57 6.95 16.24
N LYS A 25 4.26 6.77 16.43
CA LYS A 25 3.66 5.91 17.47
C LYS A 25 2.34 5.28 17.02
N HIS A 26 2.35 4.59 15.89
CA HIS A 26 1.19 3.78 15.49
C HIS A 26 1.20 2.47 16.29
N SER A 27 0.03 2.07 16.79
CA SER A 27 -0.14 0.73 17.37
C SER A 27 0.04 -0.31 16.26
N ASP A 28 0.68 -1.45 16.58
CA ASP A 28 0.78 -2.58 15.65
C ASP A 28 -0.60 -3.17 15.30
N GLN A 29 -1.63 -2.84 16.09
CA GLN A 29 -3.02 -3.23 15.83
C GLN A 29 -3.75 -2.27 14.88
N GLN A 30 -3.22 -1.07 14.66
CA GLN A 30 -3.82 -0.10 13.74
C GLN A 30 -3.50 -0.50 12.31
N GLN A 31 -4.54 -0.81 11.54
CA GLN A 31 -4.40 -1.26 10.15
C GLN A 31 -5.32 -0.49 9.21
N VAL A 32 -4.83 -0.25 8.00
CA VAL A 32 -5.63 0.17 6.86
C VAL A 32 -6.04 -1.08 6.09
N LEU A 33 -7.34 -1.24 5.87
CA LEU A 33 -7.93 -2.35 5.13
C LEU A 33 -8.51 -1.82 3.82
N LEU A 34 -8.32 -2.60 2.75
CA LEU A 34 -8.97 -2.37 1.47
C LEU A 34 -10.12 -3.36 1.33
N VAL A 35 -11.34 -2.82 1.28
CA VAL A 35 -12.59 -3.60 1.27
C VAL A 35 -13.26 -3.42 -0.08
N GLY A 36 -13.76 -4.51 -0.65
CA GLY A 36 -14.58 -4.50 -1.86
C GLY A 36 -15.86 -3.70 -1.65
N SER A 37 -16.45 -3.22 -2.75
CA SER A 37 -17.70 -2.47 -2.72
C SER A 37 -18.88 -3.25 -2.14
N ASP A 38 -18.80 -4.59 -2.15
CA ASP A 38 -19.79 -5.49 -1.54
C ASP A 38 -19.61 -5.66 -0.02
N GLY A 39 -18.54 -5.10 0.56
CA GLY A 39 -18.21 -5.23 1.98
C GLY A 39 -17.67 -6.61 2.39
N ASN A 40 -17.76 -7.62 1.53
CA ASN A 40 -17.43 -9.00 1.85
C ASN A 40 -16.01 -9.39 1.43
N ARG A 41 -15.44 -8.68 0.46
CA ARG A 41 -14.08 -8.95 -0.01
C ARG A 41 -13.06 -8.10 0.71
N LEU A 42 -12.06 -8.74 1.33
CA LEU A 42 -10.89 -8.07 1.87
C LEU A 42 -9.68 -8.32 0.97
N TYR A 43 -9.03 -7.25 0.53
CA TYR A 43 -7.81 -7.32 -0.27
C TYR A 43 -6.59 -7.30 0.65
N GLN A 44 -5.72 -8.30 0.49
CA GLN A 44 -4.52 -8.46 1.30
C GLN A 44 -3.43 -7.49 0.85
N ALA A 45 -2.93 -6.71 1.80
CA ALA A 45 -1.83 -5.78 1.58
C ALA A 45 -0.49 -6.45 1.85
N LYS A 46 0.53 -6.12 1.07
CA LYS A 46 1.91 -6.25 1.52
C LYS A 46 2.27 -5.04 2.37
N SER A 47 2.91 -5.29 3.51
CA SER A 47 3.35 -4.21 4.41
C SER A 47 4.85 -4.03 4.29
N GLU A 48 5.30 -2.80 4.01
CA GLU A 48 6.72 -2.46 3.95
C GLU A 48 7.01 -1.32 4.94
N ARG A 49 7.92 -1.55 5.88
CA ARG A 49 8.27 -0.55 6.89
C ARG A 49 9.41 0.31 6.37
N LEU A 50 9.17 1.60 6.24
CA LEU A 50 10.19 2.59 5.93
C LEU A 50 10.60 3.29 7.23
N VAL A 51 11.81 2.99 7.69
CA VAL A 51 12.41 3.64 8.85
C VAL A 51 13.38 4.70 8.35
N ASN A 52 13.08 5.96 8.63
CA ASN A 52 13.98 7.10 8.44
C ASN A 52 14.17 7.80 9.80
N GLU A 53 15.30 8.49 9.98
CA GLU A 53 15.63 9.23 11.20
C GLU A 53 14.58 10.31 11.54
N LEU A 54 13.97 10.94 10.52
CA LEU A 54 13.02 12.03 10.72
C LEU A 54 11.58 11.55 10.92
N PHE A 55 11.20 10.44 10.29
CA PHE A 55 9.88 9.84 10.36
C PHE A 55 9.93 8.32 10.16
N SER A 56 9.07 7.59 10.89
CA SER A 56 8.71 6.22 10.55
C SER A 56 7.44 6.24 9.71
N SER A 57 7.40 5.40 8.68
CA SER A 57 6.17 5.13 7.96
C SER A 57 6.02 3.65 7.63
N THR A 58 4.78 3.21 7.51
CA THR A 58 4.45 1.87 7.02
C THR A 58 3.71 2.05 5.71
N LEU A 59 4.22 1.44 4.65
CA LEU A 59 3.53 1.31 3.38
C LEU A 59 2.62 0.09 3.41
N LYS A 60 1.40 0.28 2.92
CA LYS A 60 0.49 -0.81 2.56
C LYS A 60 0.36 -0.80 1.04
N VAL A 61 0.72 -1.92 0.43
CA VAL A 61 0.79 -2.08 -1.04
C VAL A 61 -0.21 -3.16 -1.45
N TRP A 62 -1.08 -2.83 -2.38
CA TRP A 62 -1.99 -3.75 -3.03
C TRP A 62 -1.72 -3.77 -4.53
N ASP A 63 -1.93 -4.92 -5.16
CA ASP A 63 -2.03 -4.97 -6.62
C ASP A 63 -3.25 -4.15 -7.07
N HIS A 64 -3.21 -3.63 -8.30
CA HIS A 64 -4.28 -2.85 -8.88
C HIS A 64 -5.59 -3.64 -8.85
N ILE A 65 -6.66 -2.96 -8.44
CA ILE A 65 -8.02 -3.52 -8.43
C ILE A 65 -8.80 -2.79 -9.52
N ASP A 66 -9.47 -3.57 -10.37
CA ASP A 66 -10.20 -3.07 -11.55
C ASP A 66 -11.10 -1.87 -11.20
N GLY A 67 -10.96 -0.79 -11.97
CA GLY A 67 -11.85 0.38 -11.87
C GLY A 67 -11.20 1.77 -11.99
N GLY A 68 -9.88 1.89 -12.10
CA GLY A 68 -9.25 3.21 -12.29
C GLY A 68 -7.86 3.15 -12.90
N ARG A 69 -7.65 3.78 -14.05
CA ARG A 69 -6.34 3.84 -14.71
C ARG A 69 -5.64 5.16 -14.38
N LEU A 70 -4.40 5.07 -13.87
CA LEU A 70 -3.47 6.20 -13.85
C LEU A 70 -2.74 6.24 -15.19
N ASP A 71 -2.74 7.39 -15.85
CA ASP A 71 -1.93 7.65 -17.05
C ASP A 71 -0.82 8.63 -16.65
N LEU A 72 0.42 8.30 -17.01
CA LEU A 72 1.58 9.17 -16.87
C LEU A 72 1.95 9.67 -18.27
N GLN A 73 2.06 10.99 -18.42
CA GLN A 73 2.63 11.64 -19.61
C GLN A 73 4.09 11.98 -19.39
#